data_AF-A0A414UVS8-F1
#
_entry.id   AF-A0A414UVS8-F1
#
_cell.length_a   1.000
_cell.length_b   1.000
_cell.length_c   1.000
_cell.angle_alpha   90.00
_cell.angle_beta   90.00
_cell.angle_gamma   90.00
#
_symmetry.space_group_name_H-M   'P 1'
#
loop_
_entity.id
_entity.type
_entity.pdbx_description
1 polymer ?
#
loop_
_entity_poly.entity_id
_entity_poly.type
_entity_poly.pdbx_seq_one_letter_code
_entity_poly.pdbx_strand_id
1 'polypeptide(L)'
;MKLNNLKSEFLKYMVKSYTKDHKRVFTFESFKSLYPELDDDFISDALFALDEDGLVHVFKADDVAYETTLLPNAICSVEEDTLLRKGYSFIKEIRSWL
;
A
#
# COMPACT_ATOMS: atom_id res chain seq x y z
N MET A 1 -1.69 15.03 -6.46
CA MET A 1 -1.71 14.11 -5.31
C MET A 1 -0.36 14.17 -4.59
N LYS A 2 -0.24 13.93 -3.27
CA LYS A 2 1.07 13.89 -2.57
C LYS A 2 1.65 12.47 -2.59
N LEU A 3 2.97 12.33 -2.65
CA LEU A 3 3.66 11.03 -2.74
C LEU A 3 3.24 10.06 -1.61
N ASN A 4 3.28 10.51 -0.35
CA ASN A 4 2.86 9.69 0.80
C ASN A 4 1.40 9.21 0.71
N ASN A 5 0.51 10.00 0.09
CA ASN A 5 -0.87 9.58 -0.10
C ASN A 5 -0.96 8.50 -1.19
N LEU A 6 -0.24 8.66 -2.30
CA LEU A 6 -0.17 7.66 -3.37
C LEU A 6 0.40 6.34 -2.87
N LYS A 7 1.54 6.42 -2.16
CA LYS A 7 2.19 5.31 -1.47
C LYS A 7 1.21 4.52 -0.59
N SER A 8 0.45 5.25 0.23
CA SER A 8 -0.54 4.66 1.14
C SER A 8 -1.71 3.99 0.39
N GLU A 9 -2.19 4.59 -0.69
CA GLU A 9 -3.27 4.01 -1.50
C GLU A 9 -2.82 2.75 -2.25
N PHE A 10 -1.59 2.73 -2.79
CA PHE A 10 -1.00 1.54 -3.40
C PHE A 10 -0.86 0.39 -2.40
N LEU A 11 -0.32 0.65 -1.21
CA LEU A 11 -0.22 -0.35 -0.17
C LEU A 11 -1.59 -0.93 0.21
N LYS A 12 -2.60 -0.07 0.40
CA LYS A 12 -3.97 -0.51 0.69
C LYS A 12 -4.55 -1.35 -0.44
N TYR A 13 -4.35 -0.95 -1.69
CA TYR A 13 -4.81 -1.69 -2.86
C TYR A 13 -4.20 -3.11 -2.90
N MET A 14 -2.89 -3.22 -2.66
CA MET A 14 -2.20 -4.50 -2.63
C MET A 14 -2.67 -5.39 -1.48
N VAL A 15 -2.76 -4.85 -0.26
CA VAL A 15 -3.23 -5.62 0.91
C VAL A 15 -4.69 -6.06 0.73
N LYS A 16 -5.58 -5.21 0.22
CA LYS A 16 -6.96 -5.61 -0.10
C LYS A 16 -7.02 -6.73 -1.13
N SER A 17 -6.19 -6.66 -2.17
CA SER A 17 -6.09 -7.70 -3.19
C SER A 17 -5.58 -9.02 -2.60
N TYR A 18 -4.64 -8.95 -1.65
CA TYR A 18 -4.18 -10.12 -0.91
C TYR A 18 -5.28 -10.72 -0.03
N THR A 19 -6.01 -9.91 0.74
CA THR A 19 -7.11 -10.40 1.58
C THR A 19 -8.22 -11.07 0.76
N LYS A 20 -8.44 -10.62 -0.48
CA LYS A 20 -9.48 -11.15 -1.36
C LYS A 20 -9.07 -12.44 -2.06
N ASP A 21 -7.89 -12.46 -2.69
CA ASP A 21 -7.49 -13.51 -3.63
C ASP A 21 -6.07 -14.05 -3.40
N HIS A 22 -5.41 -13.69 -2.29
CA HIS A 22 -3.99 -13.96 -1.99
C HIS A 22 -3.01 -13.45 -3.07
N LYS A 23 -3.44 -12.51 -3.91
CA LYS A 23 -2.58 -11.87 -4.92
C LYS A 23 -1.47 -11.07 -4.23
N ARG A 24 -0.22 -11.31 -4.63
CA ARG A 24 0.96 -10.61 -4.09
C ARG A 24 1.79 -9.89 -5.16
N VAL A 25 1.66 -10.26 -6.42
CA VAL A 25 2.43 -9.68 -7.52
C VAL A 25 1.54 -8.77 -8.35
N PHE A 26 2.02 -7.57 -8.64
CA PHE A 26 1.30 -6.52 -9.35
C PHE A 26 2.20 -5.95 -10.45
N THR A 27 1.66 -5.81 -11.66
CA THR A 27 2.34 -5.14 -12.76
C THR A 27 2.21 -3.62 -12.62
N PHE A 28 3.11 -2.87 -13.25
CA PHE A 28 2.99 -1.41 -13.37
C PHE A 28 1.59 -0.96 -13.84
N GLU A 29 1.07 -1.63 -14.88
CA GLU A 29 -0.26 -1.35 -15.44
C GLU A 29 -1.39 -1.48 -14.42
N SER A 30 -1.24 -2.33 -13.40
CA SER A 30 -2.21 -2.45 -12.31
C SER A 30 -2.34 -1.13 -11.54
N PHE A 31 -1.24 -0.41 -11.35
CA PHE A 31 -1.20 0.89 -10.66
C PHE A 31 -1.58 2.03 -11.61
N LYS A 32 -1.08 2.02 -12.84
CA LYS A 32 -1.44 3.01 -13.87
C LYS A 32 -2.95 3.03 -14.15
N SER A 33 -3.60 1.87 -14.14
CA SER A 33 -5.06 1.77 -14.31
C SER A 33 -5.86 2.40 -13.17
N LEU A 34 -5.30 2.51 -11.95
CA LEU A 34 -5.95 3.16 -10.82
C LEU A 34 -5.88 4.68 -10.90
N TYR A 35 -4.82 5.21 -11.50
CA TYR A 35 -4.54 6.64 -11.64
C TYR A 35 -3.97 6.96 -13.03
N PRO A 36 -4.78 6.84 -14.09
CA PRO A 36 -4.32 7.00 -15.47
C PRO A 36 -3.77 8.40 -15.78
N GLU A 37 -4.17 9.40 -15.00
CA GLU A 37 -3.76 10.79 -15.12
C GLU A 37 -2.38 11.11 -14.51
N LEU A 38 -1.85 10.23 -13.65
CA LEU A 38 -0.53 10.43 -13.05
C LEU A 38 0.56 9.97 -14.00
N ASP A 39 1.69 10.67 -14.05
CA ASP A 39 2.85 10.27 -14.84
C ASP A 39 3.52 9.02 -14.28
N ASP A 40 4.28 8.35 -15.14
CA ASP A 40 4.85 7.03 -14.84
C ASP A 40 5.97 7.11 -13.79
N ASP A 41 6.72 8.22 -13.79
CA ASP A 41 7.77 8.51 -12.82
C ASP A 41 7.16 8.66 -11.42
N PHE A 42 6.08 9.43 -11.28
CA PHE A 42 5.43 9.64 -9.98
C PHE A 42 4.79 8.37 -9.43
N ILE A 43 4.28 7.48 -10.29
CA ILE A 43 3.82 6.14 -9.89
C ILE A 43 5.01 5.30 -9.44
N SER A 44 6.11 5.31 -10.19
CA SER A 44 7.33 4.56 -9.88
C SER A 44 7.95 5.04 -8.57
N ASP A 45 8.04 6.35 -8.34
CA ASP A 45 8.51 6.95 -7.08
C ASP A 45 7.72 6.44 -5.87
N ALA A 46 6.40 6.29 -6.00
CA ALA A 46 5.57 5.77 -4.92
C ALA A 46 5.85 4.29 -4.64
N LEU A 47 6.12 3.50 -5.68
CA LEU A 47 6.45 2.08 -5.55
C LEU A 47 7.87 1.90 -5.00
N PHE A 48 8.84 2.69 -5.44
CA PHE A 48 10.20 2.70 -4.90
C PHE A 48 10.22 3.14 -3.44
N ALA A 49 9.42 4.14 -3.06
CA ALA A 49 9.31 4.52 -1.66
C ALA A 49 8.75 3.39 -0.76
N LEU A 50 7.86 2.52 -1.28
CA LEU A 50 7.42 1.33 -0.55
C LEU A 50 8.52 0.25 -0.47
N ASP A 51 9.36 0.16 -1.50
CA ASP A 51 10.50 -0.75 -1.57
C ASP A 51 11.56 -0.36 -0.53
N GLU A 52 11.86 0.94 -0.43
CA GLU A 52 12.77 1.51 0.57
C GLU A 52 12.26 1.33 2.01
N ASP A 53 10.94 1.40 2.22
CA ASP A 53 10.32 1.09 3.51
C ASP A 53 10.36 -0.43 3.84
N GLY A 54 10.79 -1.27 2.90
CA GLY A 54 10.79 -2.73 3.02
C GLY A 54 9.40 -3.35 3.02
N LEU A 55 8.38 -2.66 2.49
CA LEU A 55 6.99 -3.13 2.46
C LEU A 55 6.64 -3.91 1.19
N VAL A 56 7.39 -3.65 0.12
CA VAL A 56 7.29 -4.39 -1.14
C VAL A 56 8.70 -4.74 -1.63
N HIS A 57 8.77 -5.56 -2.68
CA HIS A 57 9.94 -5.64 -3.54
C HIS A 57 9.56 -5.12 -4.92
N VAL A 58 10.29 -4.15 -5.46
CA VAL A 58 10.08 -3.67 -6.84
C VAL A 58 11.15 -4.25 -7.77
N PHE A 59 10.71 -4.90 -8.84
CA PHE A 59 11.56 -5.18 -9.99
C PHE A 59 11.45 -4.00 -10.96
N LYS A 60 12.59 -3.37 -11.27
CA LYS A 60 12.65 -2.15 -12.08
C LYS A 60 13.41 -2.35 -13.40
N ALA A 61 13.00 -1.63 -14.43
CA ALA A 61 13.67 -1.55 -15.72
C ALA A 61 13.60 -0.09 -16.21
N ASP A 62 14.72 0.44 -16.70
CA ASP A 62 14.82 1.84 -17.17
C ASP A 62 14.28 2.89 -16.18
N ASP A 63 14.52 2.63 -14.89
CA ASP A 63 14.04 3.42 -13.75
C ASP A 63 12.51 3.51 -13.60
N VAL A 64 11.78 2.68 -14.32
CA VAL A 64 10.33 2.48 -14.16
C VAL A 64 10.10 1.19 -13.39
N ALA A 65 9.14 1.21 -12.45
CA ALA A 65 8.70 0.00 -11.78
C ALA A 65 8.02 -0.92 -12.79
N TYR A 66 8.45 -2.17 -12.91
CA TYR A 66 7.87 -3.14 -13.86
C TYR A 66 6.91 -4.10 -13.15
N GLU A 67 7.40 -4.72 -12.07
CA GLU A 67 6.62 -5.59 -11.20
C GLU A 67 6.86 -5.24 -9.73
N THR A 68 5.81 -5.30 -8.92
CA THR A 68 5.85 -5.05 -7.48
C THR A 68 5.29 -6.25 -6.74
N THR A 69 6.07 -6.77 -5.80
CA THR A 69 5.68 -7.90 -4.95
C THR A 69 5.41 -7.42 -3.53
N LEU A 70 4.19 -7.61 -3.04
CA LEU A 70 3.81 -7.33 -1.65
C LEU A 70 4.52 -8.30 -0.69
N LEU A 71 5.21 -7.74 0.31
CA LEU A 71 5.91 -8.53 1.32
C LEU A 71 5.00 -8.85 2.53
N PRO A 72 5.23 -9.98 3.24
CA PRO A 72 4.36 -10.40 4.35
C PRO A 72 4.35 -9.42 5.52
N ASN A 73 5.49 -8.76 5.80
CA ASN A 73 5.58 -7.75 6.84
C ASN A 73 4.64 -6.56 6.60
N ALA A 74 4.42 -6.16 5.33
CA ALA A 74 3.48 -5.10 5.00
C ALA A 74 2.03 -5.50 5.26
N ILE A 75 1.68 -6.77 5.00
CA ILE A 75 0.36 -7.32 5.34
C ILE A 75 0.17 -7.29 6.86
N CYS A 76 1.12 -7.83 7.62
CA CYS A 76 1.07 -7.83 9.09
C CYS A 76 0.98 -6.41 9.66
N SER A 77 1.80 -5.48 9.16
CA SER A 77 1.79 -4.08 9.62
C SER A 77 0.43 -3.40 9.41
N VAL A 78 -0.22 -3.61 8.26
CA VAL A 78 -1.55 -3.02 7.99
C VAL A 78 -2.64 -3.68 8.84
N GLU A 79 -2.55 -4.98 9.10
CA GLU A 79 -3.46 -5.69 10.00
C GLU A 79 -3.32 -5.22 11.45
N GLU A 80 -2.09 -5.08 11.94
CA GLU A 80 -1.77 -4.57 13.28
C GLU A 80 -2.28 -3.13 13.47
N ASP A 81 -1.99 -2.23 12.53
CA ASP A 81 -2.51 -0.85 12.55
C ASP A 81 -4.04 -0.81 12.58
N THR A 82 -4.69 -1.68 11.82
CA THR A 82 -6.15 -1.78 11.79
C THR A 82 -6.70 -2.23 13.15
N LEU A 83 -6.07 -3.21 13.79
CA LEU A 83 -6.45 -3.69 15.12
C LEU A 83 -6.23 -2.62 16.19
N LEU A 84 -5.08 -1.94 16.18
CA LEU A 84 -4.78 -0.83 17.08
C LEU A 84 -5.80 0.30 16.95
N ARG A 85 -6.16 0.69 15.72
CA ARG A 85 -7.16 1.73 15.47
C ARG A 85 -8.55 1.34 15.95
N LYS A 86 -8.96 0.08 15.76
CA LYS A 86 -10.24 -0.44 16.29
C LYS A 86 -10.27 -0.41 17.82
N GLY A 87 -9.18 -0.84 18.47
CA GLY A 87 -9.04 -0.80 19.92
C GLY A 87 -9.14 0.63 20.48
N TYR A 88 -8.47 1.59 19.83
CA TYR A 88 -8.54 3.00 20.24
C TYR A 88 -9.95 3.59 20.07
N SER A 89 -10.64 3.29 18.97
CA SER A 89 -12.03 3.74 18.75
C SER A 89 -12.96 3.24 19.86
N PHE A 90 -12.84 1.95 20.22
CA PHE A 90 -13.65 1.33 21.26
C PHE A 90 -13.43 1.98 22.64
N ILE A 91 -12.16 2.24 23.03
CA ILE A 91 -11.85 2.92 24.30
C ILE A 91 -12.42 4.35 24.32
N LYS A 92 -12.34 5.07 23.20
CA LYS A 92 -12.88 6.43 23.09
C LYS A 92 -14.40 6.45 23.24
N GLU A 93 -15.11 5.48 22.66
CA GLU A 93 -16.56 5.32 22.82
C GLU A 93 -16.95 5.08 24.28
N ILE A 94 -16.27 4.17 24.98
CA ILE A 94 -16.51 3.93 26.42
C ILE A 94 -16.30 5.19 27.26
N ARG A 95 -15.20 5.93 27.03
CA ARG A 95 -14.95 7.19 27.75
C ARG A 95 -15.99 8.28 27.48
N SER A 96 -16.69 8.22 26.35
CA SER A 96 -17.75 9.18 26.03
C SER A 96 -19.09 8.87 26.71
N TRP A 97 -19.24 7.68 27.28
CA TRP A 97 -20.43 7.24 28.02
C TRP A 97 -20.28 7.35 29.54
N LEU A 98 -19.07 7.67 30.02
CA LEU A 98 -18.76 8.01 31.41
C LEU A 98 -18.78 9.53 31.60
#